data_AF-A0A6M3UUJ8-F1
#
_entry.id   AF-A0A6M3UUJ8-F1
#
_cell.length_a   1.000
_cell.length_b   1.000
_cell.length_c   1.000
_cell.angle_alpha   90.00
_cell.angle_beta   90.00
_cell.angle_gamma   90.00
#
_symmetry.space_group_name_H-M   'P 1'
#
loop_
_entity.id
_entity.type
_entity.pdbx_description
1 polymer ?
#
loop_
_entity_poly.entity_id
_entity_poly.type
_entity_poly.pdbx_seq_one_letter_code
_entity_poly.pdbx_strand_id
1 'polypeptide(L)'
;MRRFEAKDLIALATAPMNPDDHWYVDAEQASQYLVANANADEIVIYASAPAVLIVGALVPTVNVTPVDGGALQNTSLCTDAAWKIQKSWNAAEGYRVYLEPPFPNDRVSALSGGETLVTRRYLSGVHKGPAPIEVSQKLVHCLDIHYIPERNAYCRLDGNGDIEDVIRVLTLPIDEQLEGREVVTILRKDLDTYMAVADLALVIKFDFTRTVRGSFSGWNDVSRYHRDGEDLFYHGGSAARASFMHGAMVVRSRTTLAEQEEAWRRDFEGAPDREYAVFKIYDRKNDRNVETSASPLHIVSYFEQSDLPWQISPAFFRPEVLQRFKADPEKYTLEDRSISCRGAWHIKSYDINEAGQVHVYIGDLAKLPIAEQNYWKAFNEWPKSSISARAHRTDIEGQWCTTYDPLNSLRNKVRALDKACPEWWNRRGDALMDSVLAPATDSPKEWGDEILALDQLLVEGFLDKPLRKIAQEKGREIEPVWRSLKLLHEILLGSTLSEEAAKQLLAPMKKLHELRNEIRGHATHEKKEVAIREARTTHGNFRAHFFHLAEGCDQALIGVLKALEFEMED
;
A
#
# COMPACT_ATOMS: atom_id res chain seq x y z
N MET A 1 13.88 -8.62 11.38
CA MET A 1 12.93 -8.02 12.33
C MET A 1 12.07 -9.13 12.92
N ARG A 2 12.15 -9.38 14.24
CA ARG A 2 11.34 -10.40 14.91
C ARG A 2 10.03 -9.77 15.40
N ARG A 3 8.88 -10.27 14.93
CA ARG A 3 7.56 -9.82 15.40
C ARG A 3 7.27 -10.34 16.81
N PHE A 4 6.43 -9.62 17.54
CA PHE A 4 5.89 -10.03 18.84
C PHE A 4 5.07 -11.31 18.71
N GLU A 5 5.34 -12.25 19.63
CA GLU A 5 4.62 -13.51 19.81
C GLU A 5 3.95 -13.50 21.19
N ALA A 6 2.68 -13.86 21.25
CA ALA A 6 1.88 -13.78 22.48
C ALA A 6 2.30 -14.75 23.59
N LYS A 7 3.07 -15.79 23.26
CA LYS A 7 3.37 -16.92 24.15
C LYS A 7 3.93 -16.49 25.51
N ASP A 8 4.92 -15.60 25.52
CA ASP A 8 5.60 -15.20 26.76
C ASP A 8 4.67 -14.36 27.64
N LEU A 9 3.86 -13.48 27.05
CA LEU A 9 2.88 -12.69 27.78
C LEU A 9 1.73 -13.55 28.32
N ILE A 10 1.27 -14.54 27.55
CA ILE A 10 0.25 -15.53 27.99
C ILE A 10 0.76 -16.30 29.21
N ALA A 11 2.02 -16.71 29.23
CA ALA A 11 2.61 -17.42 30.36
C ALA A 11 2.64 -16.57 31.64
N LEU A 12 2.83 -15.25 31.51
CA LEU A 12 2.77 -14.32 32.65
C LEU A 12 1.36 -14.03 33.14
N ALA A 13 0.37 -14.10 32.24
CA ALA A 13 -1.02 -13.76 32.52
C ALA A 13 -1.89 -14.94 32.96
N THR A 14 -1.56 -16.16 32.53
CA THR A 14 -2.43 -17.32 32.70
C THR A 14 -2.08 -18.10 33.96
N ALA A 15 -3.00 -18.09 34.93
CA ALA A 15 -2.83 -18.83 36.16
C ALA A 15 -2.87 -20.36 35.91
N PRO A 16 -1.93 -21.15 36.44
CA PRO A 16 -1.95 -22.60 36.34
C PRO A 16 -3.08 -23.20 37.19
N MET A 17 -3.53 -24.41 36.86
CA MET A 17 -4.57 -25.10 37.62
C MET A 17 -4.14 -25.48 39.04
N ASN A 18 -2.85 -25.75 39.24
CA ASN A 18 -2.30 -26.15 40.53
C ASN A 18 -2.14 -24.90 41.43
N PRO A 19 -2.88 -24.77 42.54
CA PRO A 19 -2.80 -23.59 43.40
C PRO A 19 -1.48 -23.45 44.18
N ASP A 20 -0.64 -24.49 44.19
CA ASP A 20 0.69 -24.52 44.81
C ASP A 20 1.83 -24.36 43.77
N ASP A 21 1.49 -23.97 42.54
CA ASP A 21 2.47 -23.69 41.49
C ASP A 21 3.32 -22.45 41.83
N HIS A 22 4.61 -22.51 41.49
CA HIS A 22 5.57 -21.42 41.71
C HIS A 22 5.15 -20.11 41.04
N TRP A 23 4.38 -20.19 39.95
CA TRP A 23 3.82 -19.03 39.25
C TRP A 23 3.12 -18.06 40.22
N TYR A 24 2.37 -18.57 41.21
CA TYR A 24 1.63 -17.72 42.15
C TYR A 24 2.53 -16.93 43.10
N VAL A 25 3.76 -17.36 43.33
CA VAL A 25 4.67 -16.77 44.32
C VAL A 25 5.85 -16.02 43.70
N ASP A 26 5.96 -16.02 42.38
CA ASP A 26 7.08 -15.44 41.62
C ASP A 26 6.64 -14.43 40.54
N ALA A 27 5.96 -13.35 40.97
CA ALA A 27 5.68 -12.22 40.09
C ALA A 27 6.97 -11.49 39.63
N GLU A 28 8.10 -11.61 40.37
CA GLU A 28 9.37 -10.93 40.03
C GLU A 28 9.94 -11.41 38.68
N GLN A 29 9.62 -12.65 38.26
CA GLN A 29 9.95 -13.16 36.92
C GLN A 29 9.54 -12.23 35.77
N ALA A 30 8.47 -11.44 35.94
CA ALA A 30 7.99 -10.50 34.93
C ALA A 30 9.02 -9.40 34.58
N SER A 31 9.97 -9.10 35.48
CA SER A 31 11.08 -8.18 35.21
C SER A 31 11.88 -8.58 33.96
N GLN A 32 12.12 -9.88 33.76
CA GLN A 32 12.86 -10.40 32.60
C GLN A 32 12.10 -10.13 31.30
N TYR A 33 10.78 -10.27 31.32
CA TYR A 33 9.94 -9.97 30.17
C TYR A 33 9.94 -8.47 29.84
N LEU A 34 9.86 -7.59 30.84
CA LEU A 34 9.89 -6.14 30.61
C LEU A 34 11.21 -5.71 29.94
N VAL A 35 12.35 -6.24 30.42
CA VAL A 35 13.66 -5.99 29.81
C VAL A 35 13.74 -6.54 28.38
N ALA A 36 13.21 -7.74 28.13
CA ALA A 36 13.16 -8.32 26.79
C ALA A 36 12.25 -7.50 25.85
N ASN A 37 11.08 -7.07 26.33
CA ASN A 37 10.13 -6.23 25.61
C ASN A 37 10.76 -4.88 25.20
N ALA A 38 11.48 -4.24 26.12
CA ALA A 38 12.21 -3.01 25.84
C ALA A 38 13.38 -3.19 24.85
N ASN A 39 13.84 -4.42 24.62
CA ASN A 39 14.88 -4.73 23.64
C ASN A 39 14.35 -5.37 22.35
N ALA A 40 13.04 -5.63 22.26
CA ALA A 40 12.42 -6.22 21.08
C ALA A 40 12.40 -5.28 19.87
N ASP A 41 12.28 -5.85 18.68
CA ASP A 41 12.02 -5.15 17.42
C ASP A 41 10.56 -4.66 17.32
N GLU A 42 9.67 -5.28 18.07
CA GLU A 42 8.26 -4.91 18.21
C GLU A 42 7.91 -4.94 19.70
N ILE A 43 7.61 -3.77 20.25
CA ILE A 43 7.45 -3.54 21.68
C ILE A 43 5.96 -3.48 22.05
N VAL A 44 5.59 -4.14 23.15
CA VAL A 44 4.29 -3.99 23.80
C VAL A 44 4.25 -2.65 24.54
N ILE A 45 3.33 -1.78 24.11
CA ILE A 45 3.09 -0.46 24.70
C ILE A 45 1.79 -0.42 25.52
N TYR A 46 0.94 -1.43 25.38
CA TYR A 46 -0.23 -1.65 26.22
C TYR A 46 -0.54 -3.14 26.28
N ALA A 47 -0.85 -3.65 27.47
CA ALA A 47 -1.43 -4.96 27.65
C ALA A 47 -2.40 -4.94 28.83
N SER A 48 -3.56 -5.54 28.63
CA SER A 48 -4.54 -5.81 29.68
C SER A 48 -4.87 -7.29 29.59
N ALA A 49 -4.41 -8.07 30.56
CA ALA A 49 -4.65 -9.50 30.66
C ALA A 49 -4.85 -9.90 32.13
N PRO A 50 -5.34 -11.12 32.43
CA PRO A 50 -5.41 -11.59 33.80
C PRO A 50 -4.02 -11.50 34.46
N ALA A 51 -3.96 -10.97 35.68
CA ALA A 51 -2.71 -10.77 36.41
C ALA A 51 -1.66 -9.87 35.73
N VAL A 52 -1.95 -9.19 34.61
CA VAL A 52 -1.00 -8.33 33.89
C VAL A 52 -1.66 -7.04 33.42
N LEU A 53 -1.07 -5.92 33.81
CA LEU A 53 -1.34 -4.61 33.24
C LEU A 53 -0.01 -3.99 32.80
N ILE A 54 0.05 -3.51 31.56
CA ILE A 54 1.15 -2.72 31.01
C ILE A 54 0.53 -1.52 30.34
N VAL A 55 0.99 -0.32 30.67
CA VAL A 55 0.49 0.92 30.06
C VAL A 55 1.65 1.88 29.80
N GLY A 56 1.83 2.24 28.52
CA GLY A 56 2.84 3.18 28.07
C GLY A 56 2.31 4.60 27.88
N ALA A 57 3.13 5.58 28.29
CA ALA A 57 2.99 6.98 27.91
C ALA A 57 4.34 7.53 27.45
N LEU A 58 4.32 8.49 26.54
CA LEU A 58 5.51 9.24 26.18
C LEU A 58 5.64 10.47 27.08
N VAL A 59 6.85 10.80 27.49
CA VAL A 59 7.13 11.95 28.34
C VAL A 59 8.37 12.69 27.83
N PRO A 60 8.50 14.01 28.03
CA PRO A 60 9.74 14.73 27.71
C PRO A 60 10.96 14.04 28.31
N THR A 61 12.01 13.80 27.51
CA THR A 61 13.22 13.10 27.96
C THR A 61 13.84 13.76 29.19
N VAL A 62 13.77 15.09 29.26
CA VAL A 62 14.26 15.91 30.38
C VAL A 62 13.56 15.59 31.71
N ASN A 63 12.30 15.13 31.69
CA ASN A 63 11.57 14.79 32.92
C ASN A 63 12.05 13.48 33.54
N VAL A 64 12.77 12.65 32.78
CA VAL A 64 13.29 11.34 33.20
C VAL A 64 14.81 11.26 33.03
N THR A 65 15.49 12.40 33.09
CA THR A 65 16.96 12.49 32.99
C THR A 65 17.51 13.53 33.97
N PRO A 66 18.06 13.12 35.13
CA PRO A 66 18.15 11.74 35.63
C PRO A 66 16.76 11.21 36.03
N VAL A 67 16.61 9.88 36.09
CA VAL A 67 15.34 9.27 36.50
C VAL A 67 15.13 9.38 38.01
N ASP A 68 13.95 9.83 38.42
CA ASP A 68 13.43 9.65 39.79
C ASP A 68 12.50 8.44 39.83
N GLY A 69 13.06 7.27 40.16
CA GLY A 69 12.32 6.01 40.25
C GLY A 69 11.23 6.02 41.32
N GLY A 70 11.42 6.76 42.41
CA GLY A 70 10.43 6.90 43.48
C GLY A 70 9.21 7.70 43.01
N ALA A 71 9.43 8.83 42.33
CA ALA A 71 8.36 9.63 41.74
C ALA A 71 7.59 8.84 40.67
N LEU A 72 8.29 8.14 39.76
CA LEU A 72 7.66 7.34 38.72
C LEU A 72 6.82 6.18 39.27
N GLN A 73 7.30 5.49 40.31
CA GLN A 73 6.54 4.41 40.93
C GLN A 73 5.25 4.93 41.58
N ASN A 74 5.27 6.12 42.19
CA ASN A 74 4.11 6.75 42.82
C ASN A 74 3.17 7.47 41.85
N THR A 75 3.54 7.54 40.57
CA THR A 75 2.71 8.17 39.54
C THR A 75 1.66 7.18 39.02
N SER A 76 0.41 7.63 38.96
CA SER A 76 -0.69 6.90 38.31
C SER A 76 -0.77 7.25 36.83
N LEU A 77 -0.91 6.23 35.99
CA LEU A 77 -1.08 6.38 34.55
C LEU A 77 -2.45 5.82 34.16
N CYS A 78 -3.37 6.72 33.84
CA CYS A 78 -4.74 6.38 33.49
C CYS A 78 -4.88 6.19 31.98
N THR A 79 -5.57 5.12 31.57
CA THR A 79 -5.77 4.80 30.15
C THR A 79 -6.87 5.64 29.51
N ASP A 80 -7.66 6.38 30.28
CA ASP A 80 -8.69 7.31 29.79
C ASP A 80 -8.19 8.77 29.68
N ALA A 81 -6.92 9.02 30.01
CA ALA A 81 -6.31 10.34 29.90
C ALA A 81 -6.29 10.81 28.43
N ALA A 82 -6.92 11.95 28.19
CA ALA A 82 -7.10 12.52 26.87
C ALA A 82 -7.12 14.05 26.92
N TRP A 83 -6.96 14.68 25.76
CA TRP A 83 -7.18 16.11 25.60
C TRP A 83 -8.62 16.48 26.00
N LYS A 84 -8.77 17.57 26.76
CA LYS A 84 -10.07 18.07 27.21
C LYS A 84 -10.13 19.59 27.19
N ILE A 85 -11.34 20.11 27.00
CA ILE A 85 -11.64 21.54 27.23
C ILE A 85 -11.86 21.71 28.73
N GLN A 86 -10.87 22.28 29.41
CA GLN A 86 -10.90 22.52 30.84
C GLN A 86 -11.49 23.90 31.13
N LYS A 87 -12.26 23.97 32.22
CA LYS A 87 -12.83 25.22 32.73
C LYS A 87 -12.38 25.38 34.17
N SER A 88 -11.88 26.56 34.53
CA SER A 88 -11.50 26.88 35.90
C SER A 88 -11.96 28.29 36.26
N TRP A 89 -12.06 28.53 37.57
CA TRP A 89 -12.29 29.87 38.11
C TRP A 89 -11.37 30.06 39.31
N ASN A 90 -10.70 31.20 39.36
CA ASN A 90 -10.04 31.64 40.58
C ASN A 90 -10.25 33.14 40.78
N ALA A 91 -10.13 33.62 42.03
CA ALA A 91 -10.43 35.00 42.38
C ALA A 91 -9.49 36.04 41.73
N ALA A 92 -8.28 35.63 41.32
CA ALA A 92 -7.27 36.53 40.76
C ALA A 92 -7.40 36.68 39.23
N GLU A 93 -7.73 35.60 38.53
CA GLU A 93 -7.72 35.50 37.06
C GLU A 93 -9.13 35.33 36.47
N GLY A 94 -10.16 35.15 37.31
CA GLY A 94 -11.54 34.97 36.88
C GLY A 94 -11.79 33.63 36.18
N TYR A 95 -12.75 33.61 35.25
CA TYR A 95 -13.09 32.42 34.47
C TYR A 95 -12.06 32.16 33.37
N ARG A 96 -11.58 30.91 33.29
CA ARG A 96 -10.66 30.47 32.25
C ARG A 96 -11.19 29.22 31.55
N VAL A 97 -11.03 29.19 30.23
CA VAL A 97 -11.32 28.03 29.38
C VAL A 97 -10.07 27.77 28.53
N TYR A 98 -9.54 26.55 28.56
CA TYR A 98 -8.31 26.19 27.87
C TYR A 98 -8.28 24.71 27.49
N LEU A 99 -7.38 24.32 26.59
CA LEU A 99 -7.12 22.92 26.29
C LEU A 99 -6.13 22.37 27.31
N GLU A 100 -6.52 21.31 28.01
CA GLU A 100 -5.65 20.58 28.93
C GLU A 100 -5.17 19.29 28.25
N PRO A 101 -3.86 19.04 28.19
CA PRO A 101 -3.32 17.80 27.64
C PRO A 101 -3.65 16.59 28.54
N PRO A 102 -3.46 15.36 28.06
CA PRO A 102 -3.65 14.15 28.86
C PRO A 102 -2.89 14.17 30.18
N PHE A 103 -1.66 14.71 30.17
CA PHE A 103 -0.83 14.91 31.36
C PHE A 103 -0.50 16.41 31.53
N PRO A 104 -1.19 17.11 32.45
CA PRO A 104 -1.03 18.56 32.63
C PRO A 104 0.42 19.01 32.89
N ASN A 105 0.73 20.23 32.43
CA ASN A 105 2.00 20.90 32.68
C ASN A 105 2.07 21.45 34.12
N ASP A 106 2.14 20.57 35.12
CA ASP A 106 2.28 20.93 36.54
C ASP A 106 3.75 21.03 37.02
N ARG A 107 4.74 20.64 36.18
CA ARG A 107 6.19 20.61 36.46
C ARG A 107 6.62 19.73 37.66
N VAL A 108 5.69 19.02 38.29
CA VAL A 108 5.96 18.18 39.46
C VAL A 108 5.90 16.70 39.09
N SER A 109 4.99 16.34 38.19
CA SER A 109 4.88 14.97 37.69
C SER A 109 5.95 14.66 36.64
N ALA A 110 6.53 13.46 36.70
CA ALA A 110 7.39 12.96 35.62
C ALA A 110 6.64 12.84 34.29
N LEU A 111 5.30 12.72 34.31
CA LEU A 111 4.45 12.70 33.11
C LEU A 111 4.14 14.09 32.56
N SER A 112 4.57 15.16 33.21
CA SER A 112 4.18 16.52 32.85
C SER A 112 4.55 16.86 31.40
N GLY A 113 3.54 17.23 30.59
CA GLY A 113 3.75 17.51 29.16
C GLY A 113 3.88 16.25 28.30
N GLY A 114 3.63 15.08 28.85
CA GLY A 114 3.61 13.82 28.13
C GLY A 114 2.35 13.59 27.30
N GLU A 115 2.34 12.46 26.61
CA GLU A 115 1.30 12.05 25.67
C GLU A 115 0.91 10.59 25.92
N THR A 116 -0.39 10.27 25.81
CA THR A 116 -0.84 8.87 25.80
C THR A 116 -0.59 8.25 24.42
N LEU A 117 -0.16 7.00 24.40
CA LEU A 117 -0.04 6.21 23.16
C LEU A 117 -1.34 5.49 22.85
N VAL A 118 -1.94 4.90 23.88
CA VAL A 118 -3.19 4.15 23.84
C VAL A 118 -4.16 4.78 24.81
N THR A 119 -5.36 5.08 24.33
CA THR A 119 -6.46 5.66 25.09
C THR A 119 -7.67 4.73 25.06
N ARG A 120 -8.34 4.59 26.21
CA ARG A 120 -9.48 3.71 26.47
C ARG A 120 -10.59 4.55 27.07
N ARG A 121 -11.42 5.16 26.23
CA ARG A 121 -12.56 5.98 26.69
C ARG A 121 -13.88 5.23 26.53
N TYR A 122 -14.74 5.39 27.53
CA TYR A 122 -16.03 4.73 27.57
C TYR A 122 -17.16 5.73 27.43
N LEU A 123 -18.01 5.56 26.41
CA LEU A 123 -19.23 6.34 26.29
C LEU A 123 -20.31 5.74 27.19
N SER A 124 -20.39 6.28 28.41
CA SER A 124 -21.32 5.83 29.44
C SER A 124 -22.76 5.78 28.91
N GLY A 125 -23.45 4.65 29.14
CA GLY A 125 -24.82 4.42 28.70
C GLY A 125 -25.01 3.97 27.24
N VAL A 126 -23.96 3.99 26.41
CA VAL A 126 -24.03 3.58 24.99
C VAL A 126 -23.23 2.32 24.71
N HIS A 127 -21.96 2.31 25.11
CA HIS A 127 -21.10 1.15 24.86
C HIS A 127 -21.54 -0.05 25.71
N LYS A 128 -21.38 -1.25 25.13
CA LYS A 128 -21.53 -2.53 25.81
C LYS A 128 -20.24 -3.32 25.56
N GLY A 129 -19.57 -3.76 26.63
CA GLY A 129 -18.28 -4.45 26.55
C GLY A 129 -17.08 -3.53 26.81
N PRO A 130 -15.85 -3.97 26.49
CA PRO A 130 -14.64 -3.22 26.81
C PRO A 130 -14.56 -1.91 26.01
N ALA A 131 -13.91 -0.90 26.59
CA ALA A 131 -13.66 0.37 25.90
C ALA A 131 -12.82 0.13 24.63
N PRO A 132 -13.13 0.79 23.51
CA PRO A 132 -12.34 0.67 22.29
C PRO A 132 -10.90 1.14 22.53
N ILE A 133 -9.98 0.59 21.74
CA ILE A 133 -8.58 1.01 21.70
C ILE A 133 -8.46 2.16 20.72
N GLU A 134 -8.13 3.34 21.25
CA GLU A 134 -7.81 4.54 20.47
C GLU A 134 -6.29 4.74 20.51
N VAL A 135 -5.63 4.80 19.35
CA VAL A 135 -4.20 5.14 19.27
C VAL A 135 -4.03 6.64 19.06
N SER A 136 -2.97 7.21 19.63
CA SER A 136 -2.63 8.64 19.49
C SER A 136 -2.67 9.10 18.05
N GLN A 137 -3.57 10.03 17.73
CA GLN A 137 -3.70 10.59 16.38
C GLN A 137 -2.45 11.37 15.96
N LYS A 138 -1.76 12.01 16.91
CA LYS A 138 -0.48 12.68 16.63
C LYS A 138 0.57 11.67 16.15
N LEU A 139 0.71 10.54 16.86
CA LEU A 139 1.62 9.46 16.47
C LEU A 139 1.23 8.89 15.10
N VAL A 140 -0.06 8.60 14.90
CA VAL A 140 -0.59 8.05 13.64
C VAL A 140 -0.28 8.96 12.45
N HIS A 141 -0.50 10.27 12.59
CA HIS A 141 -0.21 11.24 11.54
C HIS A 141 1.30 11.40 11.30
N CYS A 142 2.11 11.48 12.36
CA CYS A 142 3.56 11.64 12.22
C CYS A 142 4.24 10.43 11.56
N LEU A 143 3.69 9.23 11.74
CA LEU A 143 4.20 8.00 11.13
C LEU A 143 3.57 7.67 9.76
N ASP A 144 2.60 8.47 9.30
CA ASP A 144 1.82 8.24 8.08
C ASP A 144 1.22 6.82 8.00
N ILE A 145 0.56 6.41 9.09
CA ILE A 145 -0.07 5.09 9.20
C ILE A 145 -1.59 5.18 9.24
N HIS A 146 -2.25 4.18 8.68
CA HIS A 146 -3.70 4.12 8.53
C HIS A 146 -4.25 2.83 9.12
N TYR A 147 -5.37 2.92 9.84
CA TYR A 147 -6.01 1.73 10.41
C TYR A 147 -6.68 0.88 9.32
N ILE A 148 -6.29 -0.40 9.22
CA ILE A 148 -6.87 -1.40 8.31
C ILE A 148 -7.65 -2.43 9.15
N PRO A 149 -8.99 -2.41 9.14
CA PRO A 149 -9.82 -3.28 9.97
C PRO A 149 -9.56 -4.77 9.79
N GLU A 150 -9.32 -5.21 8.55
CA GLU A 150 -9.07 -6.62 8.19
C GLU A 150 -7.79 -7.16 8.82
N ARG A 151 -6.88 -6.26 9.21
CA ARG A 151 -5.58 -6.58 9.83
C ARG A 151 -5.54 -6.27 11.32
N ASN A 152 -6.55 -5.56 11.83
CA ASN A 152 -6.59 -5.02 13.19
C ASN A 152 -5.30 -4.25 13.54
N ALA A 153 -4.82 -3.44 12.60
CA ALA A 153 -3.52 -2.79 12.68
C ALA A 153 -3.52 -1.43 11.98
N TYR A 154 -2.62 -0.54 12.43
CA TYR A 154 -2.25 0.68 11.71
C TYR A 154 -1.05 0.35 10.83
N CYS A 155 -1.25 0.53 9.53
CA CYS A 155 -0.36 0.07 8.49
C CYS A 155 0.09 1.22 7.59
N ARG A 156 1.18 1.02 6.87
CA ARG A 156 1.60 1.82 5.72
C ARG A 156 2.08 0.90 4.61
N LEU A 157 2.47 1.48 3.48
CA LEU A 157 3.17 0.74 2.43
C LEU A 157 4.68 0.82 2.67
N ASP A 158 5.37 -0.31 2.50
CA ASP A 158 6.82 -0.35 2.49
C ASP A 158 7.40 0.10 1.13
N GLY A 159 8.72 0.13 1.01
CA GLY A 159 9.41 0.49 -0.24
C GLY A 159 9.13 -0.45 -1.43
N ASN A 160 8.49 -1.59 -1.21
CA ASN A 160 8.07 -2.53 -2.26
C ASN A 160 6.55 -2.45 -2.55
N GLY A 161 5.84 -1.51 -1.92
CA GLY A 161 4.38 -1.37 -2.04
C GLY A 161 3.60 -2.47 -1.31
N ASP A 162 4.23 -3.18 -0.37
CA ASP A 162 3.58 -4.17 0.48
C ASP A 162 3.08 -3.54 1.78
N ILE A 163 1.96 -4.05 2.30
CA ILE A 163 1.37 -3.52 3.53
C ILE A 163 2.23 -3.95 4.74
N GLU A 164 2.78 -2.99 5.46
CA GLU A 164 3.54 -3.17 6.70
C GLU A 164 2.68 -2.81 7.92
N ASP A 165 2.51 -3.75 8.85
CA ASP A 165 1.83 -3.51 10.13
C ASP A 165 2.77 -2.81 11.12
N VAL A 166 2.55 -1.52 11.37
CA VAL A 166 3.40 -0.72 12.27
C VAL A 166 2.89 -0.81 13.72
N ILE A 167 1.60 -0.60 13.94
CA ILE A 167 0.95 -0.76 15.26
C ILE A 167 -0.09 -1.86 15.14
N ARG A 168 0.03 -2.94 15.91
CA ARG A 168 -0.99 -4.01 15.91
C ARG A 168 -1.81 -3.96 17.18
N VAL A 169 -3.12 -4.14 17.01
CA VAL A 169 -4.07 -4.41 18.09
C VAL A 169 -4.35 -5.91 18.08
N LEU A 170 -4.03 -6.59 19.17
CA LEU A 170 -4.08 -8.04 19.27
C LEU A 170 -5.01 -8.45 20.40
N THR A 171 -5.72 -9.55 20.19
CA THR A 171 -6.46 -10.25 21.24
C THR A 171 -5.68 -11.50 21.62
N LEU A 172 -5.33 -11.63 22.89
CA LEU A 172 -4.64 -12.82 23.40
C LEU A 172 -5.57 -14.04 23.30
N PRO A 173 -5.07 -15.18 22.78
CA PRO A 173 -5.81 -16.43 22.70
C PRO A 173 -5.85 -17.14 24.07
N ILE A 174 -6.45 -16.48 25.06
CA ILE A 174 -6.77 -17.02 26.38
C ILE A 174 -8.29 -17.15 26.55
N ASP A 175 -8.73 -17.84 27.60
CA ASP A 175 -10.14 -18.11 27.89
C ASP A 175 -11.00 -16.85 27.74
N GLU A 176 -12.05 -16.94 26.91
CA GLU A 176 -12.91 -15.81 26.58
C GLU A 176 -13.73 -15.29 27.76
N GLN A 177 -13.88 -16.10 28.80
CA GLN A 177 -14.55 -15.70 30.04
C GLN A 177 -13.68 -14.80 30.92
N LEU A 178 -12.38 -14.70 30.62
CA LEU A 178 -11.46 -13.83 31.36
C LEU A 178 -11.50 -12.42 30.78
N GLU A 179 -11.67 -11.44 31.67
CA GLU A 179 -11.57 -10.02 31.34
C GLU A 179 -10.11 -9.62 31.06
N GLY A 180 -9.94 -8.67 30.14
CA GLY A 180 -8.62 -8.22 29.68
C GLY A 180 -8.01 -9.25 28.75
N ARG A 181 -7.97 -8.95 27.45
CA ARG A 181 -7.26 -9.79 26.46
C ARG A 181 -6.53 -8.95 25.43
N GLU A 182 -6.46 -7.65 25.62
CA GLU A 182 -6.03 -6.73 24.58
C GLU A 182 -4.56 -6.36 24.75
N VAL A 183 -3.83 -6.40 23.64
CA VAL A 183 -2.41 -6.04 23.56
C VAL A 183 -2.23 -5.08 22.39
N VAL A 184 -1.52 -3.98 22.61
CA VAL A 184 -1.10 -3.06 21.56
C VAL A 184 0.42 -3.08 21.48
N THR A 185 0.90 -3.29 20.26
CA THR A 185 2.33 -3.36 19.94
C THR A 185 2.68 -2.33 18.88
N ILE A 186 3.91 -1.84 18.90
CA ILE A 186 4.45 -0.95 17.87
C ILE A 186 5.85 -1.42 17.45
N LEU A 187 6.18 -1.26 16.17
CA LEU A 187 7.53 -1.47 15.68
C LEU A 187 8.50 -0.49 16.35
N ARG A 188 9.59 -1.05 16.88
CA ARG A 188 10.52 -0.29 17.69
C ARG A 188 11.25 0.79 16.90
N LYS A 189 11.59 0.52 15.64
CA LYS A 189 12.19 1.51 14.73
C LYS A 189 11.32 2.78 14.62
N ASP A 190 10.00 2.62 14.48
CA ASP A 190 9.06 3.72 14.27
C ASP A 190 8.83 4.50 15.56
N LEU A 191 8.73 3.80 16.69
CA LEU A 191 8.64 4.44 18.01
C LEU A 191 9.93 5.22 18.33
N ASP A 192 11.10 4.65 18.05
CA ASP A 192 12.40 5.29 18.29
C ASP A 192 12.58 6.56 17.45
N THR A 193 12.22 6.53 16.15
CA THR A 193 12.22 7.72 15.30
C THR A 193 11.30 8.81 15.87
N TYR A 194 10.06 8.46 16.25
CA TYR A 194 9.13 9.43 16.84
C TYR A 194 9.68 10.03 18.13
N MET A 195 10.18 9.19 19.05
CA MET A 195 10.77 9.61 20.32
C MET A 195 11.99 10.52 20.13
N ALA A 196 12.88 10.18 19.20
CA ALA A 196 14.09 10.98 18.93
C ALA A 196 13.76 12.37 18.38
N VAL A 197 12.80 12.45 17.45
CA VAL A 197 12.39 13.72 16.83
C VAL A 197 11.58 14.59 17.79
N ALA A 198 10.74 13.98 18.63
CA ALA A 198 9.90 14.70 19.58
C ALA A 198 10.57 15.00 20.93
N ASP A 199 11.82 14.56 21.13
CA ASP A 199 12.54 14.57 22.41
C ASP A 199 11.70 13.95 23.57
N LEU A 200 11.20 12.74 23.32
CA LEU A 200 10.39 11.98 24.25
C LEU A 200 11.08 10.66 24.63
N ALA A 201 10.74 10.15 25.81
CA ALA A 201 11.01 8.78 26.25
C ALA A 201 9.71 8.06 26.58
N LEU A 202 9.68 6.75 26.41
CA LEU A 202 8.54 5.91 26.78
C LEU A 202 8.64 5.55 28.27
N VAL A 203 7.63 5.90 29.05
CA VAL A 203 7.43 5.39 30.41
C VAL A 203 6.38 4.28 30.34
N ILE A 204 6.76 3.08 30.76
CA ILE A 204 5.87 1.93 30.92
C ILE A 204 5.56 1.78 32.40
N LYS A 205 4.30 1.97 32.79
CA LYS A 205 3.77 1.51 34.08
C LYS A 205 3.31 0.06 33.94
N PHE A 206 3.58 -0.74 34.96
CA PHE A 206 3.16 -2.13 34.97
C PHE A 206 2.69 -2.60 36.34
N ASP A 207 1.78 -3.57 36.30
CA ASP A 207 1.30 -4.29 37.46
C ASP A 207 1.17 -5.78 37.11
N PHE A 208 1.85 -6.62 37.86
CA PHE A 208 1.72 -8.08 37.79
C PHE A 208 1.21 -8.55 39.12
N THR A 209 -0.06 -8.92 39.22
CA THR A 209 -0.69 -9.34 40.49
C THR A 209 -1.29 -10.73 40.34
N ARG A 210 -0.73 -11.69 41.08
CA ARG A 210 -1.08 -13.10 41.01
C ARG A 210 -1.69 -13.55 42.34
N THR A 211 -2.87 -14.16 42.28
CA THR A 211 -3.57 -14.67 43.47
C THR A 211 -4.32 -15.94 43.13
N VAL A 212 -4.29 -16.94 44.02
CA VAL A 212 -5.24 -18.05 43.97
C VAL A 212 -6.63 -17.54 44.39
N ARG A 213 -7.61 -17.63 43.47
CA ARG A 213 -8.99 -17.16 43.68
C ARG A 213 -9.57 -17.74 44.97
N GLY A 214 -10.23 -16.90 45.77
CA GLY A 214 -10.91 -17.30 47.01
C GLY A 214 -10.01 -17.57 48.22
N SER A 215 -8.68 -17.53 48.07
CA SER A 215 -7.73 -17.79 49.16
C SER A 215 -6.94 -16.56 49.63
N PHE A 216 -7.02 -15.46 48.89
CA PHE A 216 -6.29 -14.23 49.19
C PHE A 216 -7.11 -13.31 50.12
N SER A 217 -6.54 -12.98 51.28
CA SER A 217 -7.18 -12.14 52.31
C SER A 217 -6.47 -10.79 52.55
N GLY A 218 -5.39 -10.51 51.83
CA GLY A 218 -4.65 -9.24 51.92
C GLY A 218 -3.13 -9.42 51.95
N TRP A 219 -2.41 -8.30 52.03
CA TRP A 219 -0.93 -8.23 51.95
C TRP A 219 -0.25 -7.99 53.32
N ASN A 220 -0.81 -8.54 54.40
CA ASN A 220 -0.35 -8.28 55.77
C ASN A 220 0.96 -9.03 56.10
N ASP A 221 1.08 -10.31 55.72
CA ASP A 221 2.23 -11.18 56.03
C ASP A 221 3.02 -11.53 54.76
N VAL A 222 3.67 -10.53 54.15
CA VAL A 222 4.29 -10.63 52.82
C VAL A 222 5.78 -10.33 52.90
N SER A 223 6.60 -11.17 52.26
CA SER A 223 8.01 -10.85 52.02
C SER A 223 8.10 -9.80 50.93
N ARG A 224 8.50 -8.57 51.27
CA ARG A 224 8.57 -7.43 50.35
C ARG A 224 9.99 -7.22 49.83
N TYR A 225 10.08 -6.76 48.59
CA TYR A 225 11.34 -6.33 48.00
C TYR A 225 11.14 -5.02 47.24
N HIS A 226 12.26 -4.30 47.08
CA HIS A 226 12.37 -3.07 46.32
C HIS A 226 13.60 -3.16 45.41
N ARG A 227 13.48 -2.68 44.18
CA ARG A 227 14.52 -2.72 43.14
C ARG A 227 14.54 -1.38 42.42
N ASP A 228 15.69 -0.72 42.49
CA ASP A 228 15.99 0.48 41.73
C ASP A 228 17.15 0.17 40.78
N GLY A 229 16.84 0.08 39.49
CA GLY A 229 17.82 -0.03 38.41
C GLY A 229 18.11 1.32 37.76
N GLU A 230 18.75 1.31 36.59
CA GLU A 230 19.01 2.54 35.83
C GLU A 230 17.72 3.12 35.22
N ASP A 231 16.93 2.26 34.57
CA ASP A 231 15.68 2.64 33.90
C ASP A 231 14.51 1.70 34.27
N LEU A 232 14.68 0.78 35.23
CA LEU A 232 13.63 -0.14 35.70
C LEU A 232 13.52 -0.06 37.23
N PHE A 233 12.33 0.29 37.72
CA PHE A 233 12.06 0.56 39.13
C PHE A 233 10.79 -0.16 39.56
N TYR A 234 10.88 -1.01 40.57
CA TYR A 234 9.72 -1.75 41.04
C TYR A 234 9.85 -2.21 42.48
N HIS A 235 8.69 -2.46 43.05
CA HIS A 235 8.56 -3.17 44.30
C HIS A 235 7.59 -4.32 44.13
N GLY A 236 7.66 -5.27 45.04
CA GLY A 236 6.76 -6.39 45.01
C GLY A 236 6.73 -7.11 46.33
N GLY A 237 5.98 -8.20 46.35
CA GLY A 237 5.96 -9.07 47.49
C GLY A 237 5.42 -10.44 47.16
N SER A 238 5.73 -11.39 48.04
CA SER A 238 5.29 -12.77 47.93
C SER A 238 4.75 -13.30 49.26
N ALA A 239 3.67 -14.05 49.17
CA ALA A 239 3.01 -14.81 50.23
C ALA A 239 2.73 -16.24 49.72
N ALA A 240 2.23 -17.14 50.57
CA ALA A 240 2.15 -18.57 50.25
C ALA A 240 1.44 -18.93 48.92
N ARG A 241 0.45 -18.13 48.46
CA ARG A 241 -0.33 -18.36 47.23
C ARG A 241 -0.66 -17.07 46.48
N ALA A 242 0.18 -16.06 46.66
CA ALA A 242 0.01 -14.76 46.02
C ALA A 242 1.34 -14.03 45.90
N SER A 243 1.49 -13.27 44.82
CA SER A 243 2.61 -12.36 44.63
C SER A 243 2.19 -11.17 43.79
N PHE A 244 2.91 -10.08 43.95
CA PHE A 244 2.74 -8.94 43.06
C PHE A 244 4.08 -8.28 42.74
N MET A 245 4.13 -7.61 41.60
CA MET A 245 5.23 -6.74 41.16
C MET A 245 4.62 -5.52 40.48
N HIS A 246 4.88 -4.34 41.05
CA HIS A 246 4.37 -3.06 40.55
C HIS A 246 5.52 -2.10 40.34
N GLY A 247 5.51 -1.35 39.24
CA GLY A 247 6.61 -0.46 38.95
C GLY A 247 6.47 0.40 37.71
N ALA A 248 7.60 0.95 37.30
CA ALA A 248 7.78 1.76 36.12
C ALA A 248 9.10 1.40 35.41
N MET A 249 9.10 1.51 34.09
CA MET A 249 10.29 1.38 33.26
C MET A 249 10.38 2.57 32.30
N VAL A 250 11.57 3.13 32.13
CA VAL A 250 11.88 4.11 31.09
C VAL A 250 12.51 3.38 29.91
N VAL A 251 12.04 3.66 28.71
CA VAL A 251 12.55 3.11 27.46
C VAL A 251 12.94 4.29 26.57
N ARG A 252 14.23 4.42 26.34
CA ARG A 252 14.82 5.53 25.57
C ARG A 252 14.89 5.20 24.08
N SER A 253 14.94 6.23 23.24
CA SER A 253 15.15 6.02 21.81
C SER A 253 16.51 5.38 21.55
N ARG A 254 16.55 4.41 20.62
CA ARG A 254 17.80 3.81 20.12
C ARG A 254 18.48 4.64 19.05
N THR A 255 17.88 5.77 18.66
CA THR A 255 18.42 6.69 17.68
C THR A 255 18.34 8.13 18.17
N THR A 256 19.05 9.03 17.52
CA THR A 256 19.04 10.47 17.79
C THR A 256 18.49 11.25 16.60
N LEU A 257 18.06 12.49 16.83
CA LEU A 257 17.65 13.38 15.75
C LEU A 257 18.75 13.52 14.67
N ALA A 258 20.00 13.67 15.09
CA ALA A 258 21.14 13.79 14.18
C ALA A 258 21.33 12.55 13.28
N GLU A 259 21.11 11.35 13.82
CA GLU A 259 21.16 10.11 13.02
C GLU A 259 19.98 10.00 12.04
N GLN A 260 18.80 10.50 12.42
CA GLN A 260 17.64 10.56 11.51
C GLN A 260 17.86 11.58 10.39
N GLU A 261 18.46 12.75 10.70
CA GLU A 261 18.87 13.75 9.70
C GLU A 261 19.92 13.18 8.74
N GLU A 262 20.88 12.41 9.25
CA GLU A 262 21.88 11.70 8.45
C GLU A 262 21.24 10.66 7.53
N ALA A 263 20.33 9.84 8.06
CA ALA A 263 19.61 8.84 7.28
C ALA A 263 18.80 9.49 6.15
N TRP A 264 18.05 10.55 6.45
CA TRP A 264 17.27 11.28 5.45
C TRP A 264 18.16 11.92 4.38
N ARG A 265 19.30 12.51 4.77
CA ARG A 265 20.27 13.05 3.81
C ARG A 265 20.79 11.97 2.88
N ARG A 266 21.12 10.79 3.40
CA ARG A 266 21.59 9.64 2.60
C ARG A 266 20.50 9.11 1.66
N ASP A 267 19.24 9.09 2.06
CA ASP A 267 18.14 8.69 1.19
C ASP A 267 17.91 9.72 0.07
N PHE A 268 18.06 11.00 0.36
CA PHE A 268 17.89 12.09 -0.60
C PHE A 268 19.05 12.21 -1.59
N GLU A 269 20.29 12.18 -1.11
CA GLU A 269 21.51 12.34 -1.91
C GLU A 269 21.96 11.03 -2.59
N GLY A 270 21.47 9.89 -2.10
CA GLY A 270 21.90 8.55 -2.52
C GLY A 270 23.06 8.04 -1.65
N ALA A 271 22.79 7.03 -0.83
CA ALA A 271 23.79 6.50 0.09
C ALA A 271 24.96 5.86 -0.70
N PRO A 272 26.23 6.15 -0.35
CA PRO A 272 27.39 5.59 -1.06
C PRO A 272 27.51 4.07 -0.94
N ASP A 273 26.88 3.48 0.08
CA ASP A 273 26.80 2.04 0.35
C ASP A 273 25.48 1.40 -0.12
N ARG A 274 24.55 2.15 -0.69
CA ARG A 274 23.35 1.56 -1.30
C ARG A 274 23.80 0.66 -2.45
N GLU A 275 23.30 -0.57 -2.44
CA GLU A 275 23.55 -1.51 -3.53
C GLU A 275 22.77 -1.06 -4.77
N TYR A 276 23.45 -1.05 -5.91
CA TYR A 276 22.88 -0.74 -7.21
C TYR A 276 23.23 -1.83 -8.22
N ALA A 277 22.25 -2.21 -9.02
CA ALA A 277 22.46 -3.14 -10.11
C ALA A 277 23.32 -2.51 -11.22
N VAL A 278 24.06 -3.36 -11.91
CA VAL A 278 24.80 -3.03 -13.14
C VAL A 278 23.93 -3.42 -14.34
N PHE A 279 23.79 -2.50 -15.29
CA PHE A 279 22.99 -2.66 -16.50
C PHE A 279 23.83 -2.45 -17.76
N LYS A 280 23.51 -3.23 -18.80
CA LYS A 280 23.85 -2.99 -20.19
C LYS A 280 23.01 -1.83 -20.71
N ILE A 281 23.67 -0.75 -21.08
CA ILE A 281 23.03 0.46 -21.61
C ILE A 281 23.68 0.89 -22.92
N TYR A 282 22.93 1.69 -23.67
CA TYR A 282 23.52 2.55 -24.69
C TYR A 282 23.80 3.91 -24.05
N ASP A 283 25.07 4.21 -23.81
CA ASP A 283 25.52 5.50 -23.29
C ASP A 283 25.36 6.55 -24.39
N ARG A 284 24.28 7.33 -24.28
CA ARG A 284 23.93 8.37 -25.27
C ARG A 284 24.90 9.54 -25.26
N LYS A 285 25.64 9.76 -24.17
CA LYS A 285 26.59 10.87 -24.07
C LYS A 285 27.82 10.58 -24.91
N ASN A 286 28.32 9.36 -24.79
CA ASN A 286 29.59 8.93 -25.39
C ASN A 286 29.42 8.04 -26.63
N ASP A 287 28.18 7.87 -27.10
CA ASP A 287 27.80 7.07 -28.28
C ASP A 287 28.39 5.65 -28.28
N ARG A 288 28.18 4.91 -27.18
CA ARG A 288 28.73 3.56 -27.03
C ARG A 288 27.88 2.65 -26.15
N ASN A 289 27.99 1.35 -26.36
CA ASN A 289 27.41 0.34 -25.47
C ASN A 289 28.35 0.08 -24.29
N VAL A 290 27.83 0.17 -23.07
CA VAL A 290 28.61 -0.05 -21.84
C VAL A 290 27.79 -0.81 -20.81
N GLU A 291 28.49 -1.51 -19.91
CA GLU A 291 27.91 -1.98 -18.66
C GLU A 291 28.29 -0.99 -17.55
N THR A 292 27.30 -0.42 -16.87
CA THR A 292 27.54 0.54 -15.79
C THR A 292 26.55 0.34 -14.64
N SER A 293 26.94 0.77 -13.44
CA SER A 293 26.05 0.76 -12.28
C SER A 293 24.95 1.82 -12.43
N ALA A 294 23.74 1.52 -11.95
CA ALA A 294 22.67 2.52 -11.79
C ALA A 294 22.92 3.49 -10.61
N SER A 295 24.02 3.33 -9.86
CA SER A 295 24.39 4.24 -8.78
C SER A 295 24.54 5.68 -9.28
N PRO A 296 24.07 6.69 -8.51
CA PRO A 296 24.32 8.11 -8.80
C PRO A 296 25.81 8.47 -8.97
N LEU A 297 26.73 7.63 -8.48
CA LEU A 297 28.17 7.82 -8.67
C LEU A 297 28.69 7.41 -10.06
N HIS A 298 27.87 6.70 -10.85
CA HIS A 298 28.26 6.14 -12.16
C HIS A 298 27.43 6.70 -13.32
N ILE A 299 26.48 7.59 -13.04
CA ILE A 299 25.64 8.27 -14.01
C ILE A 299 25.49 9.73 -13.61
N VAL A 300 25.37 10.64 -14.57
CA VAL A 300 25.25 12.09 -14.32
C VAL A 300 24.03 12.68 -14.98
N SER A 301 23.55 13.82 -14.47
CA SER A 301 22.48 14.54 -15.16
C SER A 301 22.96 15.05 -16.52
N TYR A 302 22.01 15.38 -17.39
CA TYR A 302 22.31 15.96 -18.71
C TYR A 302 23.09 17.28 -18.61
N PHE A 303 22.95 18.01 -17.49
CA PHE A 303 23.55 19.34 -17.28
C PHE A 303 24.97 19.31 -16.70
N GLU A 304 25.44 18.13 -16.29
CA GLU A 304 26.74 17.97 -15.64
C GLU A 304 27.85 17.58 -16.63
N GLN A 305 28.98 18.29 -16.53
CA GLN A 305 30.18 18.01 -17.30
C GLN A 305 30.98 16.88 -16.63
N SER A 306 31.06 15.74 -17.31
CA SER A 306 31.71 14.50 -16.84
C SER A 306 31.84 13.53 -18.02
N ASP A 307 32.66 12.49 -17.92
CA ASP A 307 32.70 11.43 -18.94
C ASP A 307 31.72 10.27 -18.65
N LEU A 308 30.97 10.36 -17.55
CA LEU A 308 29.98 9.35 -17.16
C LEU A 308 28.72 9.39 -18.04
N PRO A 309 28.03 8.26 -18.23
CA PRO A 309 26.77 8.19 -18.95
C PRO A 309 25.70 9.15 -18.39
N TRP A 310 24.88 9.72 -19.27
CA TRP A 310 23.73 10.49 -18.84
C TRP A 310 22.65 9.61 -18.21
N GLN A 311 21.91 10.14 -17.22
CA GLN A 311 20.74 9.50 -16.60
C GLN A 311 19.66 9.09 -17.63
N ILE A 312 19.58 9.80 -18.76
CA ILE A 312 18.69 9.51 -19.89
C ILE A 312 19.27 8.51 -20.90
N SER A 313 20.32 7.78 -20.53
CA SER A 313 20.85 6.67 -21.32
C SER A 313 19.96 5.43 -21.13
N PRO A 314 19.45 4.82 -22.22
CA PRO A 314 18.52 3.72 -22.14
C PRO A 314 19.22 2.38 -21.85
N ALA A 315 18.65 1.62 -20.93
CA ALA A 315 18.83 0.18 -20.81
C ALA A 315 17.74 -0.53 -21.61
N PHE A 316 18.05 -1.69 -22.19
CA PHE A 316 17.12 -2.48 -23.00
C PHE A 316 16.84 -3.82 -22.34
N PHE A 317 15.61 -4.30 -22.50
CA PHE A 317 15.09 -5.47 -21.82
C PHE A 317 14.24 -6.31 -22.76
N ARG A 318 14.27 -7.62 -22.54
CA ARG A 318 13.29 -8.52 -23.14
C ARG A 318 11.88 -8.18 -22.63
N PRO A 319 10.84 -8.23 -23.47
CA PRO A 319 9.50 -7.73 -23.13
C PRO A 319 8.81 -8.48 -21.99
N GLU A 320 9.26 -9.70 -21.67
CA GLU A 320 8.79 -10.49 -20.52
C GLU A 320 8.94 -9.76 -19.19
N VAL A 321 9.83 -8.75 -19.10
CA VAL A 321 9.97 -7.91 -17.90
C VAL A 321 8.64 -7.27 -17.47
N LEU A 322 7.73 -7.00 -18.41
CA LEU A 322 6.43 -6.40 -18.12
C LEU A 322 5.39 -7.38 -17.57
N GLN A 323 5.60 -8.70 -17.70
CA GLN A 323 4.60 -9.71 -17.33
C GLN A 323 4.24 -9.65 -15.85
N ARG A 324 5.22 -9.43 -14.96
CA ARG A 324 4.97 -9.30 -13.51
C ARG A 324 4.02 -8.15 -13.19
N PHE A 325 4.18 -7.02 -13.86
CA PHE A 325 3.38 -5.81 -13.60
C PHE A 325 1.96 -5.95 -14.16
N LYS A 326 1.80 -6.68 -15.28
CA LYS A 326 0.47 -7.01 -15.83
C LYS A 326 -0.30 -8.03 -14.99
N ALA A 327 0.41 -8.95 -14.34
CA ALA A 327 -0.21 -10.07 -13.62
C ALA A 327 -0.85 -9.67 -12.28
N ASP A 328 -0.45 -8.54 -11.70
CA ASP A 328 -0.92 -8.06 -10.40
C ASP A 328 -1.32 -6.57 -10.47
N PRO A 329 -2.49 -6.27 -11.08
CA PRO A 329 -2.99 -4.90 -11.22
C PRO A 329 -3.43 -4.26 -9.89
N GLU A 330 -3.58 -5.07 -8.81
CA GLU A 330 -3.84 -4.52 -7.48
C GLU A 330 -2.58 -3.90 -6.87
N LYS A 331 -1.39 -4.42 -7.21
CA LYS A 331 -0.10 -3.92 -6.73
C LYS A 331 0.56 -2.94 -7.70
N TYR A 332 0.43 -3.16 -9.00
CA TYR A 332 1.10 -2.36 -10.02
C TYR A 332 0.10 -1.65 -10.92
N THR A 333 0.40 -0.39 -11.22
CA THR A 333 -0.32 0.36 -12.26
C THR A 333 0.59 0.45 -13.47
N LEU A 334 0.16 -0.17 -14.57
CA LEU A 334 0.86 -0.13 -15.85
C LEU A 334 0.11 0.78 -16.81
N GLU A 335 0.67 1.95 -17.07
CA GLU A 335 0.16 2.86 -18.10
C GLU A 335 0.90 2.62 -19.43
N ASP A 336 0.52 3.38 -20.47
CA ASP A 336 1.12 3.27 -21.81
C ASP A 336 2.66 3.50 -21.78
N ARG A 337 3.13 4.36 -20.86
CA ARG A 337 4.56 4.66 -20.73
C ARG A 337 5.08 4.68 -19.29
N SER A 338 4.24 4.49 -18.28
CA SER A 338 4.70 4.55 -16.88
C SER A 338 4.37 3.25 -16.15
N ILE A 339 5.17 2.95 -15.12
CA ILE A 339 4.91 1.83 -14.22
C ILE A 339 5.00 2.39 -12.81
N SER A 340 4.02 2.11 -11.95
CA SER A 340 4.10 2.46 -10.54
C SER A 340 3.68 1.31 -9.65
N CYS A 341 4.19 1.31 -8.42
CA CYS A 341 3.87 0.32 -7.39
C CYS A 341 3.31 1.03 -6.17
N ARG A 342 1.97 1.13 -6.07
CA ARG A 342 1.22 1.76 -4.96
C ARG A 342 1.88 2.99 -4.32
N GLY A 343 2.49 3.87 -5.12
CA GLY A 343 3.19 5.07 -4.62
C GLY A 343 4.59 4.82 -4.01
N ALA A 344 5.02 3.58 -3.78
CA ALA A 344 6.35 3.25 -3.26
C ALA A 344 7.47 3.61 -4.24
N TRP A 345 7.27 3.35 -5.52
CA TRP A 345 8.19 3.75 -6.59
C TRP A 345 7.46 3.87 -7.93
N HIS A 346 8.10 4.54 -8.88
CA HIS A 346 7.64 4.64 -10.26
C HIS A 346 8.80 4.62 -11.25
N ILE A 347 8.54 4.04 -12.42
CA ILE A 347 9.31 4.23 -13.65
C ILE A 347 8.54 5.26 -14.46
N LYS A 348 9.17 6.41 -14.67
CA LYS A 348 8.51 7.57 -15.29
C LYS A 348 8.21 7.32 -16.76
N SER A 349 9.17 6.73 -17.47
CA SER A 349 8.98 6.40 -18.89
C SER A 349 9.62 5.07 -19.27
N TYR A 350 8.83 4.22 -19.92
CA TYR A 350 9.29 3.09 -20.73
C TYR A 350 8.60 3.13 -22.10
N ASP A 351 9.18 2.46 -23.09
CA ASP A 351 8.50 2.20 -24.36
C ASP A 351 9.05 0.91 -24.99
N ILE A 352 8.38 0.42 -26.04
CA ILE A 352 8.82 -0.74 -26.81
C ILE A 352 9.34 -0.26 -28.17
N ASN A 353 10.58 -0.62 -28.50
CA ASN A 353 11.19 -0.25 -29.78
C ASN A 353 10.77 -1.17 -30.94
N GLU A 354 11.21 -0.83 -32.16
CA GLU A 354 10.96 -1.60 -33.40
C GLU A 354 11.44 -3.06 -33.32
N ALA A 355 12.42 -3.37 -32.46
CA ALA A 355 12.92 -4.73 -32.26
C ALA A 355 12.14 -5.50 -31.16
N GLY A 356 11.07 -4.92 -30.60
CA GLY A 356 10.28 -5.50 -29.53
C GLY A 356 10.94 -5.44 -28.15
N GLN A 357 12.01 -4.65 -27.99
CA GLN A 357 12.68 -4.48 -26.70
C GLN A 357 12.01 -3.38 -25.91
N VAL A 358 11.79 -3.64 -24.62
CA VAL A 358 11.41 -2.59 -23.66
C VAL A 358 12.65 -1.78 -23.35
N HIS A 359 12.56 -0.45 -23.38
CA HIS A 359 13.65 0.41 -22.94
C HIS A 359 13.22 1.31 -21.78
N VAL A 360 14.13 1.49 -20.82
CA VAL A 360 13.97 2.34 -19.63
C VAL A 360 15.24 3.13 -19.42
N TYR A 361 15.15 4.37 -18.95
CA TYR A 361 16.32 5.18 -18.66
C TYR A 361 17.01 4.74 -17.37
N ILE A 362 18.35 4.68 -17.37
CA ILE A 362 19.12 4.24 -16.20
C ILE A 362 18.87 5.08 -14.95
N GLY A 363 18.56 6.37 -15.12
CA GLY A 363 18.19 7.26 -14.01
C GLY A 363 16.86 6.89 -13.34
N ASP A 364 15.90 6.29 -14.07
CA ASP A 364 14.67 5.78 -13.45
C ASP A 364 14.94 4.44 -12.76
N LEU A 365 15.75 3.57 -13.34
CA LEU A 365 16.19 2.31 -12.70
C LEU A 365 16.94 2.57 -11.39
N ALA A 366 17.76 3.62 -11.34
CA ALA A 366 18.50 4.04 -10.15
C ALA A 366 17.59 4.32 -8.94
N LYS A 367 16.36 4.79 -9.19
CA LYS A 367 15.41 5.14 -8.13
C LYS A 367 14.71 3.91 -7.56
N LEU A 368 14.69 2.79 -8.27
CA LEU A 368 14.02 1.57 -7.85
C LEU A 368 14.71 0.93 -6.62
N PRO A 369 13.95 0.24 -5.76
CA PRO A 369 14.53 -0.66 -4.75
C PRO A 369 15.45 -1.70 -5.39
N ILE A 370 16.48 -2.15 -4.67
CA ILE A 370 17.46 -3.10 -5.22
C ILE A 370 16.82 -4.41 -5.69
N ALA A 371 15.77 -4.90 -5.01
CA ALA A 371 15.02 -6.08 -5.44
C ALA A 371 14.39 -5.88 -6.83
N GLU A 372 13.84 -4.68 -7.08
CA GLU A 372 13.27 -4.29 -8.36
C GLU A 372 14.36 -4.13 -9.42
N GLN A 373 15.47 -3.46 -9.11
CA GLN A 373 16.61 -3.36 -10.03
C GLN A 373 17.13 -4.74 -10.45
N ASN A 374 17.23 -5.69 -9.52
CA ASN A 374 17.65 -7.06 -9.79
C ASN A 374 16.66 -7.82 -10.68
N TYR A 375 15.36 -7.61 -10.48
CA TYR A 375 14.34 -8.15 -11.40
C TYR A 375 14.55 -7.62 -12.82
N TRP A 376 14.68 -6.30 -12.99
CA TRP A 376 14.95 -5.70 -14.31
C TRP A 376 16.24 -6.24 -14.92
N LYS A 377 17.31 -6.36 -14.12
CA LYS A 377 18.61 -6.88 -14.56
C LYS A 377 18.52 -8.29 -15.15
N ALA A 378 17.62 -9.14 -14.65
CA ALA A 378 17.42 -10.50 -15.18
C ALA A 378 16.88 -10.54 -16.63
N PHE A 379 16.30 -9.45 -17.12
CA PHE A 379 15.81 -9.31 -18.50
C PHE A 379 16.67 -8.39 -19.36
N ASN A 380 17.73 -7.79 -18.80
CA ASN A 380 18.55 -6.81 -19.48
C ASN A 380 19.39 -7.43 -20.61
N GLU A 381 19.30 -6.83 -21.79
CA GLU A 381 20.01 -7.27 -23.00
C GLU A 381 20.60 -6.08 -23.76
N TRP A 382 21.50 -6.36 -24.70
CA TRP A 382 22.07 -5.31 -25.56
C TRP A 382 21.03 -4.77 -26.54
N PRO A 383 21.13 -3.49 -26.94
CA PRO A 383 20.21 -2.91 -27.92
C PRO A 383 20.30 -3.65 -29.26
N LYS A 384 19.14 -4.04 -29.78
CA LYS A 384 18.93 -4.56 -31.14
C LYS A 384 18.44 -3.46 -32.08
N SER A 385 17.89 -2.38 -31.52
CA SER A 385 17.45 -1.17 -32.20
C SER A 385 17.57 0.03 -31.25
N SER A 386 17.35 1.25 -31.75
CA SER A 386 17.29 2.47 -30.94
C SER A 386 16.09 2.46 -29.98
N ILE A 387 15.95 3.51 -29.18
CA ILE A 387 14.66 3.79 -28.51
C ILE A 387 13.55 4.00 -29.55
N SER A 388 12.29 3.87 -29.13
CA SER A 388 11.15 4.07 -30.02
C SER A 388 11.15 5.50 -30.61
N ALA A 389 10.62 5.66 -31.83
CA ALA A 389 10.50 6.98 -32.45
C ALA A 389 9.65 7.94 -31.60
N ARG A 390 8.62 7.40 -30.93
CA ARG A 390 7.78 8.12 -29.98
C ARG A 390 8.62 8.65 -28.81
N ALA A 391 9.40 7.80 -28.15
CA ALA A 391 10.24 8.18 -27.03
C ALA A 391 11.34 9.17 -27.41
N HIS A 392 11.95 9.02 -28.60
CA HIS A 392 12.91 10.01 -29.09
C HIS A 392 12.28 11.41 -29.20
N ARG A 393 11.10 11.50 -29.82
CA ARG A 393 10.39 12.77 -29.99
C ARG A 393 9.98 13.41 -28.66
N THR A 394 9.39 12.62 -27.75
CA THR A 394 8.86 13.15 -26.49
C THR A 394 9.96 13.44 -25.48
N ASP A 395 10.88 12.50 -25.28
CA ASP A 395 11.78 12.52 -24.15
C ASP A 395 13.09 13.26 -24.47
N ILE A 396 13.49 13.27 -25.76
CA ILE A 396 14.76 13.86 -26.20
C ILE A 396 14.54 15.19 -26.90
N GLU A 397 13.63 15.24 -27.87
CA GLU A 397 13.36 16.48 -28.62
C GLU A 397 12.42 17.44 -27.88
N GLY A 398 11.73 16.96 -26.85
CA GLY A 398 10.74 17.74 -26.09
C GLY A 398 9.50 18.09 -26.90
N GLN A 399 9.18 17.31 -27.94
CA GLN A 399 8.06 17.54 -28.84
C GLN A 399 6.88 16.62 -28.51
N TRP A 400 5.67 17.13 -28.66
CA TRP A 400 4.46 16.32 -28.51
C TRP A 400 4.41 15.22 -29.59
N CYS A 401 4.04 14.01 -29.19
CA CYS A 401 3.74 12.95 -30.14
C CYS A 401 2.27 13.08 -30.59
N THR A 402 2.05 13.61 -31.80
CA THR A 402 0.73 13.69 -32.43
C THR A 402 0.42 12.49 -33.32
N THR A 403 1.24 11.44 -33.25
CA THR A 403 1.00 10.20 -34.00
C THR A 403 -0.28 9.56 -33.47
N TYR A 404 -1.15 9.14 -34.39
CA TYR A 404 -2.39 8.46 -34.05
C TYR A 404 -2.11 7.17 -33.25
N ASP A 405 -2.73 7.07 -32.08
CA ASP A 405 -2.72 5.88 -31.24
C ASP A 405 -4.16 5.35 -31.11
N PRO A 406 -4.49 4.21 -31.72
CA PRO A 406 -5.87 3.75 -31.79
C PRO A 406 -6.42 3.30 -30.44
N LEU A 407 -5.57 2.77 -29.54
CA LEU A 407 -6.02 2.33 -28.21
C LEU A 407 -6.35 3.55 -27.33
N ASN A 408 -5.47 4.55 -27.31
CA ASN A 408 -5.71 5.79 -26.57
C ASN A 408 -6.90 6.58 -27.16
N SER A 409 -7.03 6.59 -28.49
CA SER A 409 -8.18 7.16 -29.19
C SER A 409 -9.50 6.50 -28.78
N LEU A 410 -9.55 5.16 -28.76
CA LEU A 410 -10.71 4.40 -28.29
C LEU A 410 -11.05 4.70 -26.82
N ARG A 411 -10.05 4.67 -25.93
CA ARG A 411 -10.24 4.99 -24.50
C ARG A 411 -10.84 6.39 -24.31
N ASN A 412 -10.36 7.38 -25.07
CA ASN A 412 -10.91 8.75 -25.00
C ASN A 412 -12.37 8.80 -25.47
N LYS A 413 -12.73 8.08 -26.54
CA LYS A 413 -14.13 8.00 -27.00
C LYS A 413 -15.02 7.30 -25.99
N VAL A 414 -14.56 6.19 -25.40
CA VAL A 414 -15.30 5.49 -24.34
C VAL A 414 -15.47 6.38 -23.11
N ARG A 415 -14.44 7.13 -22.71
CA ARG A 415 -14.54 8.10 -21.60
C ARG A 415 -15.57 9.19 -21.89
N ALA A 416 -15.64 9.69 -23.12
CA ALA A 416 -16.66 10.64 -23.54
C ALA A 416 -18.08 10.02 -23.47
N LEU A 417 -18.23 8.76 -23.90
CA LEU A 417 -19.49 8.02 -23.77
C LEU A 417 -19.90 7.80 -22.32
N ASP A 418 -18.96 7.45 -21.44
CA ASP A 418 -19.21 7.29 -20.02
C ASP A 418 -19.67 8.60 -19.37
N LYS A 419 -19.04 9.72 -19.75
CA LYS A 419 -19.41 11.07 -19.30
C LYS A 419 -20.82 11.45 -19.77
N ALA A 420 -21.11 11.29 -21.06
CA ALA A 420 -22.41 11.64 -21.64
C ALA A 420 -23.53 10.68 -21.20
N CYS A 421 -23.20 9.42 -20.92
CA CYS A 421 -24.08 8.37 -20.45
C CYS A 421 -25.39 8.22 -21.27
N PRO A 422 -25.32 8.03 -22.60
CA PRO A 422 -26.51 7.82 -23.40
C PRO A 422 -27.22 6.52 -23.00
N GLU A 423 -28.55 6.45 -23.18
CA GLU A 423 -29.37 5.31 -22.71
C GLU A 423 -28.90 3.95 -23.24
N TRP A 424 -28.25 3.92 -24.40
CA TRP A 424 -27.76 2.71 -25.09
C TRP A 424 -26.33 2.31 -24.70
N TRP A 425 -25.68 3.04 -23.79
CA TRP A 425 -24.32 2.77 -23.33
C TRP A 425 -24.28 2.44 -21.84
N ASN A 426 -23.62 1.35 -21.48
CA ASN A 426 -23.30 1.01 -20.11
C ASN A 426 -21.95 1.59 -19.74
N ARG A 427 -21.90 2.39 -18.67
CA ARG A 427 -20.65 2.98 -18.17
C ARG A 427 -19.62 1.90 -17.87
N ARG A 428 -18.39 2.10 -18.36
CA ARG A 428 -17.28 1.15 -18.19
C ARG A 428 -16.44 1.46 -16.97
N GLY A 429 -16.28 2.74 -16.65
CA GLY A 429 -15.49 3.23 -15.53
C GLY A 429 -13.98 3.20 -15.80
N ASP A 430 -13.23 4.02 -15.06
CA ASP A 430 -11.79 4.19 -15.28
C ASP A 430 -11.00 2.88 -15.02
N ALA A 431 -11.39 2.10 -14.02
CA ALA A 431 -10.71 0.84 -13.69
C ALA A 431 -10.65 -0.15 -14.86
N LEU A 432 -11.73 -0.27 -15.65
CA LEU A 432 -11.74 -1.14 -16.83
C LEU A 432 -10.98 -0.51 -18.01
N MET A 433 -11.07 0.82 -18.18
CA MET A 433 -10.30 1.53 -19.21
C MET A 433 -8.80 1.35 -19.01
N ASP A 434 -8.35 1.47 -17.76
CA ASP A 434 -6.96 1.34 -17.36
C ASP A 434 -6.45 -0.10 -17.49
N SER A 435 -7.34 -1.10 -17.34
CA SER A 435 -6.96 -2.51 -17.49
C SER A 435 -6.77 -2.98 -18.93
N VAL A 436 -7.24 -2.24 -19.95
CA VAL A 436 -7.07 -2.65 -21.36
C VAL A 436 -5.67 -2.31 -21.85
N LEU A 437 -4.77 -3.28 -21.97
CA LEU A 437 -3.39 -3.02 -22.38
C LEU A 437 -3.12 -3.62 -23.77
N ALA A 438 -2.02 -3.20 -24.39
CA ALA A 438 -1.55 -3.86 -25.61
C ALA A 438 -0.61 -5.01 -25.23
N PRO A 439 -0.60 -6.13 -25.99
CA PRO A 439 0.36 -7.22 -25.76
C PRO A 439 1.80 -6.69 -25.79
N ALA A 440 2.58 -7.02 -24.75
CA ALA A 440 4.00 -6.72 -24.66
C ALA A 440 4.84 -7.84 -25.26
N THR A 441 4.41 -9.09 -25.07
CA THR A 441 5.08 -10.27 -25.62
C THR A 441 4.26 -10.92 -26.74
N ASP A 442 4.90 -11.78 -27.53
CA ASP A 442 4.21 -12.60 -28.55
C ASP A 442 3.59 -13.88 -27.93
N SER A 443 2.99 -13.74 -26.74
CA SER A 443 2.32 -14.81 -26.01
C SER A 443 0.84 -14.91 -26.40
N PRO A 444 0.35 -16.07 -26.89
CA PRO A 444 -1.07 -16.26 -27.21
C PRO A 444 -1.99 -16.08 -25.99
N LYS A 445 -1.49 -16.37 -24.78
CA LYS A 445 -2.25 -16.17 -23.55
C LYS A 445 -2.46 -14.68 -23.31
N GLU A 446 -1.36 -13.91 -23.27
CA GLU A 446 -1.41 -12.46 -23.07
C GLU A 446 -2.29 -11.81 -24.13
N TRP A 447 -2.06 -12.13 -25.41
CA TRP A 447 -2.89 -11.65 -26.51
C TRP A 447 -4.40 -11.91 -26.29
N GLY A 448 -4.75 -13.13 -25.83
CA GLY A 448 -6.13 -13.45 -25.51
C GLY A 448 -6.72 -12.69 -24.32
N ASP A 449 -5.91 -12.35 -23.30
CA ASP A 449 -6.35 -11.49 -22.18
C ASP A 449 -6.65 -10.08 -22.68
N GLU A 450 -5.77 -9.50 -23.49
CA GLU A 450 -5.94 -8.13 -24.00
C GLU A 450 -7.12 -8.00 -24.99
N ILE A 451 -7.35 -9.03 -25.81
CA ILE A 451 -8.51 -9.09 -26.71
C ILE A 451 -9.82 -9.13 -25.91
N LEU A 452 -9.86 -9.90 -24.82
CA LEU A 452 -11.02 -9.94 -23.92
C LEU A 452 -11.25 -8.58 -23.26
N ALA A 453 -10.19 -7.95 -22.74
CA ALA A 453 -10.28 -6.64 -22.10
C ALA A 453 -10.80 -5.56 -23.09
N LEU A 454 -10.33 -5.58 -24.33
CA LEU A 454 -10.81 -4.65 -25.38
C LEU A 454 -12.27 -4.91 -25.78
N ASP A 455 -12.70 -6.17 -25.91
CA ASP A 455 -14.09 -6.54 -26.17
C ASP A 455 -15.02 -6.08 -25.03
N GLN A 456 -14.60 -6.29 -23.78
CA GLN A 456 -15.32 -5.82 -22.60
C GLN A 456 -15.43 -4.29 -22.58
N LEU A 457 -14.35 -3.58 -22.88
CA LEU A 457 -14.34 -2.12 -22.90
C LEU A 457 -15.30 -1.56 -23.97
N LEU A 458 -15.32 -2.15 -25.16
CA LEU A 458 -16.01 -1.58 -26.31
C LEU A 458 -17.36 -2.26 -26.61
N VAL A 459 -17.35 -3.56 -26.93
CA VAL A 459 -18.53 -4.28 -27.45
C VAL A 459 -19.55 -4.54 -26.36
N GLU A 460 -19.10 -4.96 -25.18
CA GLU A 460 -19.98 -5.19 -24.02
C GLU A 460 -20.51 -3.89 -23.39
N GLY A 461 -20.07 -2.72 -23.86
CA GLY A 461 -20.63 -1.41 -23.47
C GLY A 461 -22.02 -1.13 -24.07
N PHE A 462 -22.35 -1.74 -25.20
CA PHE A 462 -23.62 -1.51 -25.89
C PHE A 462 -24.78 -2.30 -25.28
N LEU A 463 -25.88 -1.61 -24.95
CA LEU A 463 -27.07 -2.20 -24.34
C LEU A 463 -28.12 -2.64 -25.37
N ASP A 464 -28.52 -3.90 -25.32
CA ASP A 464 -29.48 -4.46 -26.29
C ASP A 464 -30.84 -3.75 -26.29
N LYS A 465 -31.46 -3.54 -25.12
CA LYS A 465 -32.84 -3.05 -25.02
C LYS A 465 -33.02 -1.64 -25.62
N PRO A 466 -32.18 -0.65 -25.30
CA PRO A 466 -32.21 0.67 -25.95
C PRO A 466 -31.90 0.59 -27.45
N LEU A 467 -30.91 -0.21 -27.87
CA LEU A 467 -30.57 -0.35 -29.29
C LEU A 467 -31.72 -0.93 -30.13
N ARG A 468 -32.50 -1.87 -29.57
CA ARG A 468 -33.72 -2.39 -30.24
C ARG A 468 -34.72 -1.28 -30.53
N LYS A 469 -34.94 -0.38 -29.57
CA LYS A 469 -35.87 0.75 -29.72
C LYS A 469 -35.41 1.67 -30.85
N ILE A 470 -34.12 2.02 -30.89
CA ILE A 470 -33.54 2.85 -31.95
C ILE A 470 -33.67 2.19 -33.32
N ALA A 471 -33.42 0.89 -33.41
CA ALA A 471 -33.54 0.16 -34.67
C ALA A 471 -34.99 0.11 -35.19
N GLN A 472 -35.96 -0.07 -34.29
CA GLN A 472 -37.39 -0.01 -34.61
C GLN A 472 -37.83 1.39 -35.06
N GLU A 473 -37.35 2.45 -34.40
CA GLU A 473 -37.60 3.85 -34.78
C GLU A 473 -37.06 4.16 -36.19
N LYS A 474 -35.95 3.52 -36.58
CA LYS A 474 -35.40 3.57 -37.95
C LYS A 474 -36.06 2.58 -38.93
N GLY A 475 -37.22 2.02 -38.58
CA GLY A 475 -38.04 1.20 -39.47
C GLY A 475 -37.51 -0.21 -39.75
N ARG A 476 -36.66 -0.76 -38.87
CA ARG A 476 -36.11 -2.12 -39.01
C ARG A 476 -36.96 -3.14 -38.26
N GLU A 477 -37.15 -4.31 -38.87
CA GLU A 477 -37.72 -5.48 -38.18
C GLU A 477 -36.64 -6.16 -37.34
N ILE A 478 -36.95 -6.47 -36.06
CA ILE A 478 -35.97 -6.95 -35.09
C ILE A 478 -36.39 -8.28 -34.49
N GLU A 479 -35.49 -9.26 -34.47
CA GLU A 479 -35.71 -10.53 -33.77
C GLU A 479 -35.25 -10.47 -32.30
N PRO A 480 -36.00 -11.08 -31.36
CA PRO A 480 -35.65 -11.09 -29.93
C PRO A 480 -34.29 -11.69 -29.59
N VAL A 481 -33.70 -12.52 -30.45
CA VAL A 481 -32.40 -13.17 -30.20
C VAL A 481 -31.21 -12.26 -30.54
N TRP A 482 -31.41 -11.21 -31.33
CA TRP A 482 -30.31 -10.36 -31.82
C TRP A 482 -29.65 -9.56 -30.70
N ARG A 483 -28.33 -9.62 -30.62
CA ARG A 483 -27.51 -8.89 -29.62
C ARG A 483 -26.94 -7.60 -30.21
N SER A 484 -26.32 -6.79 -29.37
CA SER A 484 -25.71 -5.48 -29.68
C SER A 484 -25.13 -5.36 -31.09
N LEU A 485 -24.17 -6.21 -31.50
CA LEU A 485 -23.54 -6.13 -32.83
C LEU A 485 -24.51 -6.30 -34.02
N LYS A 486 -25.51 -7.17 -33.90
CA LYS A 486 -26.53 -7.34 -34.94
C LYS A 486 -27.53 -6.19 -34.92
N LEU A 487 -27.88 -5.68 -33.73
CA LEU A 487 -28.73 -4.49 -33.61
C LEU A 487 -28.06 -3.25 -34.20
N LEU A 488 -26.78 -3.02 -33.91
CA LEU A 488 -25.97 -1.96 -34.52
C LEU A 488 -25.95 -2.08 -36.05
N HIS A 489 -25.82 -3.31 -36.58
CA HIS A 489 -25.87 -3.53 -38.03
C HIS A 489 -27.20 -3.09 -38.64
N GLU A 490 -28.33 -3.41 -38.00
CA GLU A 490 -29.65 -2.96 -38.47
C GLU A 490 -29.83 -1.43 -38.35
N ILE A 491 -29.31 -0.81 -37.29
CA ILE A 491 -29.33 0.65 -37.12
C ILE A 491 -28.57 1.34 -38.27
N LEU A 492 -27.43 0.77 -38.70
CA LEU A 492 -26.67 1.30 -39.83
C LEU A 492 -27.46 1.21 -41.14
N LEU A 493 -28.15 0.09 -41.39
CA LEU A 493 -29.04 -0.06 -42.55
C LEU A 493 -30.19 0.95 -42.53
N GLY A 494 -30.79 1.16 -41.35
CA GLY A 494 -31.83 2.17 -41.15
C GLY A 494 -31.33 3.62 -41.29
N SER A 495 -30.01 3.83 -41.21
CA SER A 495 -29.35 5.13 -41.36
C SER A 495 -28.78 5.36 -42.77
N THR A 496 -29.33 4.69 -43.79
CA THR A 496 -29.01 4.81 -45.22
C THR A 496 -27.68 4.21 -45.69
N LEU A 497 -26.97 3.44 -44.86
CA LEU A 497 -25.82 2.67 -45.35
C LEU A 497 -26.28 1.46 -46.18
N SER A 498 -25.53 1.13 -47.23
CA SER A 498 -25.72 -0.12 -47.96
C SER A 498 -25.38 -1.32 -47.08
N GLU A 499 -25.93 -2.49 -47.41
CA GLU A 499 -25.66 -3.71 -46.66
C GLU A 499 -24.16 -4.06 -46.62
N GLU A 500 -23.48 -3.86 -47.74
CA GLU A 500 -22.04 -4.07 -47.84
C GLU A 500 -21.26 -3.07 -46.97
N ALA A 501 -21.60 -1.78 -47.02
CA ALA A 501 -20.94 -0.76 -46.21
C ALA A 501 -21.16 -0.99 -44.70
N ALA A 502 -22.38 -1.37 -44.30
CA ALA A 502 -22.69 -1.67 -42.90
C ALA A 502 -21.99 -2.96 -42.40
N LYS A 503 -21.74 -3.94 -43.28
CA LYS A 503 -20.94 -5.13 -42.95
C LYS A 503 -19.48 -4.77 -42.77
N GLN A 504 -18.90 -4.01 -43.71
CA GLN A 504 -17.49 -3.60 -43.66
C GLN A 504 -17.19 -2.72 -42.45
N LEU A 505 -18.08 -1.77 -42.12
CA LEU A 505 -17.91 -0.87 -40.99
C LEU A 505 -17.88 -1.63 -39.66
N LEU A 506 -18.76 -2.62 -39.45
CA LEU A 506 -18.80 -3.40 -38.20
C LEU A 506 -17.85 -4.61 -38.20
N ALA A 507 -17.18 -4.91 -39.31
CA ALA A 507 -16.30 -6.08 -39.40
C ALA A 507 -15.23 -6.12 -38.30
N PRO A 508 -14.56 -5.00 -37.93
CA PRO A 508 -13.57 -5.01 -36.85
C PRO A 508 -14.17 -5.36 -35.48
N MET A 509 -15.31 -4.77 -35.10
CA MET A 509 -15.99 -5.07 -33.83
C MET A 509 -16.51 -6.52 -33.78
N LYS A 510 -16.98 -7.05 -34.91
CA LYS A 510 -17.37 -8.46 -35.03
C LYS A 510 -16.17 -9.38 -34.86
N LYS A 511 -15.06 -9.11 -35.55
CA LYS A 511 -13.83 -9.89 -35.45
C LYS A 511 -13.27 -9.86 -34.02
N LEU A 512 -13.31 -8.71 -33.34
CA LEU A 512 -12.95 -8.59 -31.92
C LEU A 512 -13.77 -9.54 -31.04
N HIS A 513 -15.09 -9.49 -31.18
CA HIS A 513 -16.00 -10.32 -30.40
C HIS A 513 -15.89 -11.82 -30.70
N GLU A 514 -15.65 -12.17 -31.97
CA GLU A 514 -15.38 -13.54 -32.41
C GLU A 514 -14.07 -14.07 -31.80
N LEU A 515 -12.97 -13.31 -31.89
CA LEU A 515 -11.68 -13.68 -31.32
C LEU A 515 -11.75 -13.87 -29.80
N ARG A 516 -12.51 -13.03 -29.09
CA ARG A 516 -12.78 -13.19 -27.66
C ARG A 516 -13.39 -14.56 -27.35
N ASN A 517 -14.35 -15.02 -28.16
CA ASN A 517 -14.96 -16.34 -27.99
C ASN A 517 -14.03 -17.49 -28.43
N GLU A 518 -13.20 -17.29 -29.47
CA GLU A 518 -12.29 -18.31 -30.01
C GLU A 518 -11.05 -18.56 -29.14
N ILE A 519 -10.55 -17.53 -28.45
CA ILE A 519 -9.28 -17.61 -27.71
C ILE A 519 -9.52 -17.89 -26.21
N ARG A 520 -10.58 -17.29 -25.63
CA ARG A 520 -10.91 -17.36 -24.19
C ARG A 520 -12.20 -18.13 -23.87
N GLY A 521 -13.07 -18.35 -24.85
CA GLY A 521 -14.30 -19.12 -24.68
C GLY A 521 -14.09 -20.65 -24.78
N HIS A 522 -15.19 -21.40 -24.81
CA HIS A 522 -15.20 -22.87 -24.96
C HIS A 522 -14.86 -23.37 -26.37
N ALA A 523 -14.08 -22.61 -27.14
CA ALA A 523 -13.74 -22.98 -28.51
C ALA A 523 -12.86 -24.23 -28.56
N THR A 524 -12.98 -24.97 -29.67
CA THR A 524 -12.12 -26.12 -29.93
C THR A 524 -10.68 -25.66 -30.12
N HIS A 525 -9.72 -26.49 -29.70
CA HIS A 525 -8.28 -26.23 -29.84
C HIS A 525 -7.89 -25.82 -31.27
N GLU A 526 -8.56 -26.38 -32.28
CA GLU A 526 -8.31 -26.11 -33.70
C GLU A 526 -8.60 -24.65 -34.10
N LYS A 527 -9.72 -24.06 -33.66
CA LYS A 527 -10.06 -22.67 -33.99
C LYS A 527 -9.05 -21.68 -33.42
N LYS A 528 -8.61 -21.94 -32.19
CA LYS A 528 -7.59 -21.13 -31.51
C LYS A 528 -6.26 -21.13 -32.27
N GLU A 529 -5.81 -22.29 -32.75
CA GLU A 529 -4.58 -22.41 -33.54
C GLU A 529 -4.69 -21.66 -34.88
N VAL A 530 -5.85 -21.69 -35.53
CA VAL A 530 -6.09 -20.94 -36.78
C VAL A 530 -5.99 -19.43 -36.53
N ALA A 531 -6.65 -18.92 -35.48
CA ALA A 531 -6.61 -17.50 -35.14
C ALA A 531 -5.19 -17.02 -34.78
N ILE A 532 -4.44 -17.83 -34.02
CA ILE A 532 -3.03 -17.57 -33.68
C ILE A 532 -2.19 -17.49 -34.94
N ARG A 533 -2.36 -18.45 -35.86
CA ARG A 533 -1.60 -18.50 -37.10
C ARG A 533 -1.91 -17.30 -37.99
N GLU A 534 -3.19 -16.97 -38.17
CA GLU A 534 -3.65 -15.83 -38.97
C GLU A 534 -3.05 -14.51 -38.46
N ALA A 535 -3.13 -14.25 -37.16
CA ALA A 535 -2.60 -13.03 -36.54
C ALA A 535 -1.09 -12.87 -36.82
N ARG A 536 -0.31 -13.94 -36.65
CA ARG A 536 1.14 -13.94 -36.91
C ARG A 536 1.49 -13.82 -38.39
N THR A 537 0.79 -14.53 -39.27
CA THR A 537 1.11 -14.50 -40.71
C THR A 537 0.77 -13.17 -41.35
N THR A 538 -0.32 -12.53 -40.93
CA THR A 538 -0.81 -11.30 -41.56
C THR A 538 -0.17 -10.05 -40.96
N HIS A 539 0.12 -10.05 -39.65
CA HIS A 539 0.63 -8.86 -38.93
C HIS A 539 2.02 -9.04 -38.32
N GLY A 540 2.63 -10.22 -38.44
CA GLY A 540 3.97 -10.53 -37.91
C GLY A 540 3.98 -10.90 -36.43
N ASN A 541 3.26 -10.16 -35.58
CA ASN A 541 3.15 -10.44 -34.13
C ASN A 541 1.79 -10.02 -33.56
N PHE A 542 1.49 -10.48 -32.34
CA PHE A 542 0.20 -10.20 -31.69
C PHE A 542 -0.02 -8.73 -31.34
N ARG A 543 1.05 -7.97 -31.03
CA ARG A 543 0.94 -6.54 -30.72
C ARG A 543 0.49 -5.76 -31.95
N ALA A 544 1.09 -6.02 -33.11
CA ALA A 544 0.72 -5.40 -34.38
C ALA A 544 -0.72 -5.76 -34.79
N HIS A 545 -1.11 -7.03 -34.65
CA HIS A 545 -2.51 -7.43 -34.87
C HIS A 545 -3.48 -6.72 -33.91
N PHE A 546 -3.14 -6.60 -32.62
CA PHE A 546 -3.97 -5.90 -31.64
C PHE A 546 -4.19 -4.43 -32.01
N PHE A 547 -3.12 -3.70 -32.38
CA PHE A 547 -3.26 -2.30 -32.78
C PHE A 547 -4.04 -2.14 -34.09
N HIS A 548 -3.86 -3.03 -35.06
CA HIS A 548 -4.67 -3.05 -36.29
C HIS A 548 -6.16 -3.26 -35.99
N LEU A 549 -6.47 -4.20 -35.09
CA LEU A 549 -7.85 -4.44 -34.67
C LEU A 549 -8.43 -3.26 -33.90
N ALA A 550 -7.66 -2.65 -32.99
CA ALA A 550 -8.05 -1.46 -32.25
C ALA A 550 -8.33 -0.28 -33.20
N GLU A 551 -7.48 -0.06 -34.21
CA GLU A 551 -7.70 0.98 -35.24
C GLU A 551 -9.01 0.74 -35.99
N GLY A 552 -9.25 -0.49 -36.46
CA GLY A 552 -10.50 -0.85 -37.12
C GLY A 552 -11.71 -0.62 -36.20
N CYS A 553 -11.60 -0.97 -34.92
CA CYS A 553 -12.65 -0.75 -33.93
C CYS A 553 -12.89 0.75 -33.65
N ASP A 554 -11.83 1.57 -33.64
CA ASP A 554 -11.93 3.02 -33.47
C ASP A 554 -12.73 3.64 -34.63
N GLN A 555 -12.39 3.26 -35.87
CA GLN A 555 -13.11 3.73 -37.06
C GLN A 555 -14.56 3.23 -37.09
N ALA A 556 -14.79 1.97 -36.72
CA ALA A 556 -16.12 1.40 -36.59
C ALA A 556 -16.96 2.17 -35.56
N LEU A 557 -16.38 2.52 -34.41
CA LEU A 557 -17.05 3.28 -33.37
C LEU A 557 -17.46 4.66 -33.87
N ILE A 558 -16.58 5.39 -34.58
CA ILE A 558 -16.94 6.68 -35.18
C ILE A 558 -18.16 6.55 -36.10
N GLY A 559 -18.19 5.52 -36.93
CA GLY A 559 -19.31 5.24 -37.82
C GLY A 559 -20.61 4.89 -37.08
N VAL A 560 -20.51 4.10 -36.01
CA VAL A 560 -21.64 3.75 -35.13
C VAL A 560 -22.19 4.98 -34.41
N LEU A 561 -21.33 5.84 -33.85
CA LEU A 561 -21.74 7.06 -33.15
C LEU A 561 -22.51 8.01 -34.07
N LYS A 562 -22.07 8.15 -35.33
CA LYS A 562 -22.81 8.92 -36.34
C LYS A 562 -24.20 8.35 -36.62
N ALA A 563 -24.33 7.02 -36.74
CA ALA A 563 -25.61 6.37 -36.98
C ALA A 563 -26.56 6.41 -35.76
N LEU A 564 -26.00 6.52 -34.57
CA LEU A 564 -26.71 6.74 -33.31
C LEU A 564 -26.98 8.22 -33.02
N GLU A 565 -26.61 9.11 -33.95
CA GLU A 565 -26.80 10.57 -33.83
C GLU A 565 -26.17 11.14 -32.55
N PHE A 566 -25.02 10.57 -32.16
CA PHE A 566 -24.25 10.99 -31.00
C PHE A 566 -23.11 11.92 -31.43
N GLU A 567 -23.19 13.18 -31.00
CA GLU A 567 -22.11 14.14 -31.14
C GLU A 567 -21.19 14.06 -29.92
N MET A 568 -19.90 13.83 -30.18
CA MET A 568 -18.89 13.95 -29.14
C MET A 568 -18.63 15.44 -28.89
N GLU A 569 -18.69 15.89 -27.64
CA GLU A 569 -18.12 17.19 -27.26
C GLU A 569 -16.60 17.10 -27.47
N ASP A 570 -16.05 17.99 -28.30
CA ASP A 570 -14.61 18.10 -28.59
C ASP A 570 -13.76 18.40 -27.34
#